data_AF-A0A550D3H2-F1
#
_entry.id   AF-A0A550D3H2-F1
#
_cell.length_a   1.000
_cell.length_b   1.000
_cell.length_c   1.000
_cell.angle_alpha   90.00
_cell.angle_beta   90.00
_cell.angle_gamma   90.00
#
_symmetry.space_group_name_H-M   'P 1'
#
loop_
_entity.id
_entity.type
_entity.pdbx_description
1 polymer ?
#
loop_
_entity_poly.entity_id
_entity_poly.type
_entity_poly.pdbx_seq_one_letter_code
_entity_poly.pdbx_strand_id
1 'polypeptide(L)'
;MSYRKFRNIGFIVILAVIILAIIVSSLYKSTQSSSIIGQQIPNTLYDNLISLSQQGYNVTVSPIHLGVLPYNFSSNGKPAVIFVGAEWCPYCAAERWALIIALLRFGNFTNLEYMLSSSTDVYPNTPTFTFVNSTYTSKYIAFVPIEYENREHQPLEKVPLNIYDMWTEYGNGSIPFIIIGYYYEVGTTIDPGLLAGKNWSYVISQLNNPNSQIYKEIYAQANLITEYICKIDGNNPVSVCSHFMDSNQVENENVFMITDSKI
;
A
#
# COMPACT_ATOMS: atom_id res chain seq x y z
N MET A 1 -41.90 -6.29 -44.12
CA MET A 1 -40.99 -7.13 -43.30
C MET A 1 -39.51 -6.71 -43.35
N SER A 2 -39.11 -5.74 -44.18
CA SER A 2 -37.68 -5.38 -44.38
C SER A 2 -37.13 -4.38 -43.34
N TYR A 3 -37.92 -3.42 -42.88
CA TYR A 3 -37.45 -2.29 -42.05
C TYR A 3 -36.95 -2.67 -40.63
N ARG A 4 -37.54 -3.71 -40.02
CA ARG A 4 -37.11 -4.21 -38.69
C ARG A 4 -35.74 -4.89 -38.71
N LYS A 5 -35.36 -5.55 -39.82
CA LYS A 5 -34.04 -6.21 -39.95
C LYS A 5 -32.92 -5.18 -40.08
N PHE A 6 -33.10 -4.14 -40.89
CA PHE A 6 -32.10 -3.06 -41.04
C PHE A 6 -31.87 -2.27 -39.74
N ARG A 7 -32.93 -2.03 -38.96
CA ARG A 7 -32.81 -1.36 -37.66
C ARG A 7 -32.01 -2.18 -36.65
N ASN A 8 -32.21 -3.50 -36.62
CA ASN A 8 -31.45 -4.40 -35.74
C ASN A 8 -29.98 -4.53 -36.16
N ILE A 9 -29.69 -4.54 -37.47
CA ILE A 9 -28.31 -4.57 -37.98
C ILE A 9 -27.57 -3.27 -37.62
N GLY A 10 -28.21 -2.11 -37.77
CA GLY A 10 -27.63 -0.82 -37.37
C GLY A 10 -27.28 -0.75 -35.89
N PHE A 11 -28.15 -1.25 -35.01
CA PHE A 11 -27.88 -1.34 -33.57
C PHE A 11 -26.71 -2.26 -33.23
N ILE A 12 -26.59 -3.41 -33.89
CA ILE A 12 -25.49 -4.37 -33.67
C ILE A 12 -24.15 -3.78 -34.08
N VAL A 13 -24.10 -3.08 -35.23
CA VAL A 13 -22.87 -2.43 -35.70
C VAL A 13 -22.45 -1.31 -34.76
N ILE A 14 -23.38 -0.48 -34.28
CA ILE A 14 -23.09 0.59 -33.31
C ILE A 14 -22.54 0.00 -32.00
N LEU A 15 -23.17 -1.05 -31.47
CA LEU A 15 -22.68 -1.75 -30.27
C LEU A 15 -21.28 -2.32 -30.47
N ALA A 16 -21.01 -2.96 -31.61
CA ALA A 16 -19.70 -3.51 -31.92
C ALA A 16 -18.61 -2.42 -31.99
N VAL A 17 -18.91 -1.27 -32.60
CA VAL A 17 -17.98 -0.13 -32.68
C VAL A 17 -17.73 0.48 -31.30
N ILE A 18 -18.75 0.60 -30.45
CA ILE A 18 -18.60 1.11 -29.08
C ILE A 18 -17.73 0.15 -28.26
N ILE A 19 -17.99 -1.16 -28.34
CA ILE A 19 -17.19 -2.18 -27.64
C ILE A 19 -15.74 -2.13 -28.13
N LEU A 20 -15.52 -2.05 -29.45
CA LEU A 20 -14.18 -1.94 -30.02
C LEU A 20 -13.47 -0.67 -29.55
N ALA A 21 -14.15 0.47 -29.52
CA ALA A 21 -13.60 1.74 -29.03
C ALA A 21 -13.25 1.68 -27.54
N ILE A 22 -14.08 1.03 -26.71
CA ILE A 22 -13.80 0.81 -25.29
C ILE A 22 -12.55 -0.07 -25.15
N ILE A 23 -12.48 -1.19 -25.87
CA ILE A 23 -11.32 -2.10 -25.85
C ILE A 23 -10.05 -1.36 -26.28
N VAL A 24 -10.08 -0.64 -27.41
CA VAL A 24 -8.92 0.14 -27.90
C VAL A 24 -8.50 1.21 -26.91
N SER A 25 -9.46 1.93 -26.30
CA SER A 25 -9.16 2.94 -25.28
C SER A 25 -8.56 2.34 -24.00
N SER A 26 -9.00 1.14 -23.62
CA SER A 26 -8.45 0.38 -22.49
C SER A 26 -7.03 -0.09 -22.78
N LEU A 27 -6.79 -0.62 -23.99
CA LEU A 27 -5.47 -1.05 -24.45
C LEU A 27 -4.48 0.11 -24.57
N TYR A 28 -4.94 1.27 -25.06
CA TYR A 28 -4.11 2.47 -25.15
C TYR A 28 -3.71 3.02 -23.78
N LYS A 29 -4.61 2.98 -22.80
CA LYS A 29 -4.32 3.40 -21.42
C LYS A 29 -3.37 2.44 -20.68
N SER A 30 -3.47 1.13 -20.94
CA SER A 30 -2.58 0.14 -20.33
C SER A 30 -1.15 0.26 -20.87
N THR A 31 -0.97 0.47 -22.18
CA THR A 31 0.36 0.65 -22.79
C THR A 31 1.05 1.94 -22.34
N GLN A 32 0.30 3.02 -22.14
CA GLN A 32 0.86 4.26 -21.59
C GLN A 32 1.30 4.10 -20.12
N SER A 33 0.52 3.39 -19.30
CA SER A 33 0.86 3.14 -17.89
C SER A 33 2.07 2.20 -17.72
N SER A 34 2.25 1.22 -18.62
CA SER A 34 3.45 0.38 -18.61
C SER A 34 4.73 1.15 -18.99
N SER A 35 4.61 2.21 -19.79
CA SER A 35 5.78 2.97 -20.26
C SER A 35 6.45 3.81 -19.19
N ILE A 36 5.76 4.06 -18.07
CA ILE A 36 6.27 4.86 -16.94
C ILE A 36 6.76 4.01 -15.76
N ILE A 37 6.69 2.68 -15.84
CA ILE A 37 7.24 1.78 -14.80
C ILE A 37 8.72 2.10 -14.56
N GLY A 38 9.13 2.19 -13.29
CA GLY A 38 10.50 2.52 -12.87
C GLY A 38 10.88 3.99 -13.05
N GLN A 39 9.99 4.85 -13.55
CA GLN A 39 10.24 6.29 -13.57
C GLN A 39 9.90 6.89 -12.21
N GLN A 40 10.75 7.80 -11.74
CA GLN A 40 10.47 8.59 -10.54
C GLN A 40 9.16 9.37 -10.70
N ILE A 41 8.35 9.37 -9.65
CA ILE A 41 7.09 10.12 -9.65
C ILE A 41 7.38 11.63 -9.69
N PRO A 42 6.59 12.43 -10.43
CA PRO A 42 6.76 13.87 -10.44
C PRO A 42 6.40 14.46 -9.08
N ASN A 43 7.01 15.59 -8.72
CA ASN A 43 6.74 16.31 -7.47
C ASN A 43 5.24 16.58 -7.26
N THR A 44 4.50 16.88 -8.33
CA THR A 44 3.06 17.11 -8.26
C THR A 44 2.28 15.90 -7.76
N LEU A 45 2.70 14.67 -8.12
CA LEU A 45 2.10 13.45 -7.57
C LEU A 45 2.54 13.24 -6.12
N TYR A 46 3.80 13.49 -5.81
CA TYR A 46 4.31 13.37 -4.44
C TYR A 46 3.62 14.33 -3.47
N ASP A 47 3.41 15.60 -3.85
CA ASP A 47 2.68 16.59 -3.08
C ASP A 47 1.22 16.17 -2.84
N ASN A 48 0.59 15.53 -3.84
CA ASN A 48 -0.74 14.94 -3.66
C ASN A 48 -0.72 13.82 -2.62
N LEU A 49 0.30 12.95 -2.61
CA LEU A 49 0.43 11.89 -1.60
C LEU A 49 0.61 12.47 -0.19
N ILE A 50 1.37 13.57 -0.04
CA ILE A 50 1.48 14.32 1.22
C ILE A 50 0.10 14.87 1.63
N SER A 51 -0.64 15.51 0.73
CA SER A 51 -1.98 16.01 1.04
C SER A 51 -2.93 14.88 1.46
N LEU A 52 -2.83 13.71 0.81
CA LEU A 52 -3.62 12.53 1.16
C LEU A 52 -3.25 11.96 2.53
N SER A 53 -1.99 12.04 2.97
CA SER A 53 -1.57 11.55 4.28
C SER A 53 -2.16 12.35 5.45
N GLN A 54 -2.52 13.61 5.21
CA GLN A 54 -3.07 14.55 6.18
C GLN A 54 -4.60 14.45 6.37
N GLN A 55 -5.28 13.54 5.67
CA GLN A 55 -6.72 13.33 5.77
C GLN A 55 -7.06 11.86 6.09
N GLY A 56 -8.36 11.56 6.18
CA GLY A 56 -8.86 10.19 6.38
C GLY A 56 -8.68 9.63 7.79
N TYR A 57 -8.20 10.41 8.75
CA TYR A 57 -8.13 10.04 10.17
C TYR A 57 -9.50 9.66 10.78
N ASN A 58 -10.59 10.14 10.19
CA ASN A 58 -11.96 9.84 10.61
C ASN A 58 -12.47 8.46 10.13
N VAL A 59 -11.71 7.77 9.28
CA VAL A 59 -12.05 6.41 8.84
C VAL A 59 -11.69 5.44 9.95
N THR A 60 -12.66 4.65 10.38
CA THR A 60 -12.46 3.63 11.41
C THR A 60 -11.37 2.66 11.01
N VAL A 61 -10.46 2.36 11.94
CA VAL A 61 -9.43 1.33 11.77
C VAL A 61 -10.08 -0.01 11.47
N SER A 62 -9.40 -0.82 10.65
CA SER A 62 -9.83 -2.21 10.45
C SER A 62 -9.83 -2.94 11.80
N PRO A 63 -10.85 -3.76 12.13
CA PRO A 63 -10.95 -4.44 13.43
C PRO A 63 -9.90 -5.56 13.62
N ILE A 64 -8.96 -5.69 12.68
CA ILE A 64 -7.89 -6.67 12.72
C ILE A 64 -6.88 -6.26 13.79
N HIS A 65 -6.58 -7.19 14.68
CA HIS A 65 -5.49 -7.04 15.62
C HIS A 65 -4.24 -7.63 14.99
N LEU A 66 -3.17 -6.84 14.95
CA LEU A 66 -1.89 -7.32 14.47
C LEU A 66 -1.34 -8.41 15.40
N GLY A 67 -0.69 -9.40 14.80
CA GLY A 67 0.02 -10.43 15.55
C GLY A 67 1.23 -9.85 16.29
N VAL A 68 1.81 -10.61 17.21
CA VAL A 68 2.95 -10.20 18.02
C VAL A 68 4.12 -11.15 17.78
N LEU A 69 5.28 -10.58 17.46
CA LEU A 69 6.56 -11.26 17.31
C LEU A 69 7.31 -11.30 18.66
N PRO A 70 8.22 -12.28 18.83
CA PRO A 70 9.05 -12.38 20.03
C PRO A 70 10.17 -11.33 20.12
N TYR A 71 10.38 -10.54 19.06
CA TYR A 71 11.44 -9.54 18.95
C TYR A 71 10.87 -8.17 18.56
N ASN A 72 11.47 -7.11 19.11
CA ASN A 72 11.18 -5.75 18.71
C ASN A 72 12.20 -5.27 17.68
N PHE A 73 11.76 -5.04 16.44
CA PHE A 73 12.62 -4.58 15.37
C PHE A 73 12.88 -3.09 15.47
N SER A 74 14.16 -2.71 15.41
CA SER A 74 14.60 -1.31 15.39
C SER A 74 15.77 -1.13 14.43
N SER A 75 15.97 0.10 13.96
CA SER A 75 17.12 0.49 13.14
C SER A 75 17.52 1.91 13.48
N ASN A 76 18.82 2.13 13.70
CA ASN A 76 19.40 3.41 14.11
C ASN A 76 18.70 4.04 15.33
N GLY A 77 18.34 3.21 16.32
CA GLY A 77 17.71 3.64 17.57
C GLY A 77 16.23 4.03 17.44
N LYS A 78 15.59 3.72 16.32
CA LYS A 78 14.16 3.98 16.06
C LYS A 78 13.43 2.65 15.86
N PRO A 79 12.16 2.52 16.29
CA PRO A 79 11.35 1.38 15.91
C PRO A 79 11.28 1.24 14.38
N ALA A 80 11.35 0.01 13.89
CA ALA A 80 11.36 -0.28 12.46
C ALA A 80 9.95 -0.63 11.95
N VAL A 81 9.60 -0.06 10.81
CA VAL A 81 8.52 -0.56 9.95
C VAL A 81 9.19 -1.31 8.81
N ILE A 82 8.95 -2.61 8.73
CA ILE A 82 9.55 -3.49 7.73
C ILE A 82 8.44 -3.96 6.80
N PHE A 83 8.69 -3.90 5.50
CA PHE A 83 7.78 -4.41 4.48
C PHE A 83 8.52 -5.47 3.65
N VAL A 84 7.93 -6.65 3.55
CA VAL A 84 8.36 -7.69 2.59
C VAL A 84 7.25 -7.85 1.57
N GLY A 85 7.57 -7.56 0.32
CA GLY A 85 6.65 -7.69 -0.80
C GLY A 85 7.38 -8.04 -2.09
N ALA A 86 6.62 -8.05 -3.17
CA ALA A 86 7.16 -8.18 -4.51
C ALA A 86 6.42 -7.27 -5.47
N GLU A 87 7.10 -6.79 -6.51
CA GLU A 87 6.51 -5.88 -7.49
C GLU A 87 5.42 -6.58 -8.31
N TRP A 88 5.51 -7.90 -8.52
CA TRP A 88 4.50 -8.67 -9.26
C TRP A 88 3.16 -8.80 -8.52
N CYS A 89 3.16 -8.70 -7.20
CA CYS A 89 2.05 -9.06 -6.31
C CYS A 89 0.99 -7.94 -6.23
N PRO A 90 -0.27 -8.18 -6.66
CA PRO A 90 -1.30 -7.15 -6.65
C PRO A 90 -1.81 -6.79 -5.25
N TYR A 91 -1.80 -7.72 -4.30
CA TYR A 91 -2.12 -7.43 -2.90
C TYR A 91 -1.07 -6.49 -2.28
N CYS A 92 0.19 -6.74 -2.57
CA CYS A 92 1.31 -5.86 -2.21
C CYS A 92 1.13 -4.49 -2.89
N ALA A 93 0.71 -4.47 -4.16
CA ALA A 93 0.44 -3.24 -4.89
C ALA A 93 -0.64 -2.37 -4.22
N ALA A 94 -1.71 -2.99 -3.72
CA ALA A 94 -2.74 -2.29 -2.96
C ALA A 94 -2.21 -1.78 -1.61
N GLU A 95 -1.52 -2.63 -0.85
CA GLU A 95 -0.99 -2.32 0.49
C GLU A 95 -0.02 -1.13 0.49
N ARG A 96 0.84 -1.01 -0.54
CA ARG A 96 1.79 0.11 -0.64
C ARG A 96 1.11 1.48 -0.61
N TRP A 97 -0.13 1.61 -1.08
CA TRP A 97 -0.86 2.88 -0.97
C TRP A 97 -1.14 3.26 0.48
N ALA A 98 -1.64 2.32 1.28
CA ALA A 98 -1.91 2.54 2.69
C ALA A 98 -0.61 2.77 3.47
N LEU A 99 0.42 1.98 3.18
CA LEU A 99 1.74 2.09 3.80
C LEU A 99 2.39 3.45 3.51
N ILE A 100 2.36 3.94 2.26
CA ILE A 100 2.86 5.27 1.90
C ILE A 100 2.10 6.37 2.64
N ILE A 101 0.76 6.30 2.67
CA ILE A 101 -0.08 7.28 3.38
C ILE A 101 0.28 7.29 4.87
N ALA A 102 0.40 6.13 5.51
CA ALA A 102 0.77 6.02 6.92
C ALA A 102 2.17 6.59 7.18
N LEU A 103 3.17 6.19 6.40
CA LEU A 103 4.57 6.60 6.58
C LEU A 103 4.79 8.10 6.31
N LEU A 104 4.05 8.69 5.38
CA LEU A 104 4.08 10.15 5.11
C LEU A 104 3.53 10.99 6.28
N ARG A 105 2.85 10.39 7.25
CA ARG A 105 2.46 11.09 8.50
C ARG A 105 3.66 11.29 9.43
N PHE A 106 4.68 10.43 9.34
CA PHE A 106 5.84 10.42 10.23
C PHE A 106 7.13 10.89 9.56
N GLY A 107 7.16 11.03 8.24
CA GLY A 107 8.40 11.28 7.50
C GLY A 107 8.17 11.59 6.04
N ASN A 108 9.23 11.44 5.26
CA ASN A 108 9.23 11.76 3.84
C ASN A 108 9.97 10.69 3.04
N PHE A 109 9.48 10.46 1.83
CA PHE A 109 10.19 9.67 0.83
C PHE A 109 10.94 10.56 -0.15
N THR A 110 12.00 10.02 -0.73
CA THR A 110 12.59 10.50 -1.98
C THR A 110 12.72 9.34 -2.95
N ASN A 111 12.74 9.63 -4.26
CA ASN A 111 12.90 8.62 -5.33
C ASN A 111 11.85 7.49 -5.30
N LEU A 112 10.60 7.80 -4.93
CA LEU A 112 9.49 6.87 -5.20
C LEU A 112 9.27 6.77 -6.71
N GLU A 113 9.10 5.55 -7.20
CA GLU A 113 8.95 5.26 -8.62
C GLU A 113 7.59 4.62 -8.90
N TYR A 114 7.07 4.86 -10.10
CA TYR A 114 5.86 4.20 -10.57
C TYR A 114 6.08 2.68 -10.73
N MET A 115 5.09 1.89 -10.35
CA MET A 115 5.09 0.45 -10.57
C MET A 115 3.68 -0.09 -10.87
N LEU A 116 3.61 -1.17 -11.64
CA LEU A 116 2.38 -1.94 -11.82
C LEU A 116 2.62 -3.36 -11.33
N SER A 117 1.63 -3.99 -10.71
CA SER A 117 1.67 -5.43 -10.49
C SER A 117 1.80 -6.20 -11.81
N SER A 118 2.08 -7.50 -11.73
CA SER A 118 2.18 -8.37 -12.90
C SER A 118 0.93 -8.26 -13.76
N SER A 119 1.12 -8.31 -15.08
CA SER A 119 0.03 -8.29 -16.06
C SER A 119 -0.73 -9.61 -16.16
N THR A 120 -0.23 -10.67 -15.52
CA THR A 120 -0.77 -12.03 -15.64
C THR A 120 -1.29 -12.61 -14.32
N ASP A 121 -1.30 -11.82 -13.25
CA ASP A 121 -1.89 -12.21 -11.97
C ASP A 121 -3.42 -11.99 -11.95
N VAL A 122 -4.09 -12.44 -10.89
CA VAL A 122 -5.56 -12.37 -10.70
C VAL A 122 -6.12 -10.94 -10.78
N TYR A 123 -5.34 -9.95 -10.35
CA TYR A 123 -5.64 -8.52 -10.46
C TYR A 123 -4.54 -7.83 -11.27
N PRO A 124 -4.60 -7.92 -12.60
CA PRO A 124 -3.48 -7.56 -13.45
C PRO A 124 -3.26 -6.05 -13.50
N ASN A 125 -1.99 -5.65 -13.65
CA ASN A 125 -1.60 -4.25 -13.81
C ASN A 125 -2.23 -3.33 -12.74
N THR A 126 -2.17 -3.75 -11.48
CA THR A 126 -2.62 -2.95 -10.35
C THR A 126 -1.64 -1.78 -10.13
N PRO A 127 -2.07 -0.50 -10.26
CA PRO A 127 -1.20 0.67 -10.15
C PRO A 127 -0.71 0.86 -8.72
N THR A 128 0.60 1.02 -8.57
CA THR A 128 1.28 1.15 -7.28
C THR A 128 2.63 1.86 -7.43
N PHE A 129 3.46 1.79 -6.41
CA PHE A 129 4.81 2.31 -6.41
C PHE A 129 5.79 1.18 -6.09
N THR A 130 7.06 1.38 -6.37
CA THR A 130 8.13 0.49 -5.88
C THR A 130 9.01 1.24 -4.90
N PHE A 131 9.55 0.51 -3.92
CA PHE A 131 10.43 1.07 -2.91
C PHE A 131 11.92 0.86 -3.18
N VAL A 132 12.29 0.06 -4.20
CA VAL A 132 13.67 -0.41 -4.48
C VAL A 132 14.70 0.73 -4.49
N ASN A 133 14.40 1.83 -5.17
CA ASN A 133 15.29 3.00 -5.26
C ASN A 133 14.89 4.13 -4.32
N SER A 134 13.84 3.92 -3.52
CA SER A 134 13.31 4.95 -2.63
C SER A 134 14.15 5.07 -1.35
N THR A 135 14.18 6.26 -0.78
CA THR A 135 14.72 6.48 0.56
C THR A 135 13.63 7.06 1.44
N TYR A 136 13.59 6.66 2.70
CA TYR A 136 12.67 7.20 3.70
C TYR A 136 13.44 7.86 4.85
N THR A 137 13.03 9.06 5.22
CA THR A 137 13.58 9.82 6.34
C THR A 137 12.50 10.19 7.34
N SER A 138 12.69 9.82 8.59
CA SER A 138 11.83 10.19 9.72
C SER A 138 12.65 10.40 10.99
N LYS A 139 12.12 11.21 11.91
CA LYS A 139 12.64 11.33 13.28
C LYS A 139 12.13 10.24 14.22
N TYR A 140 11.03 9.58 13.86
CA TYR A 140 10.23 8.71 14.71
C TYR A 140 10.54 7.24 14.44
N ILE A 141 10.49 6.83 13.18
CA ILE A 141 10.65 5.44 12.77
C ILE A 141 11.75 5.27 11.73
N ALA A 142 12.24 4.04 11.60
CA ALA A 142 12.98 3.60 10.43
C ALA A 142 12.04 2.81 9.50
N PHE A 143 12.22 2.95 8.19
CA PHE A 143 11.49 2.13 7.21
C PHE A 143 12.49 1.25 6.47
N VAL A 144 12.19 -0.05 6.41
CA VAL A 144 13.00 -1.07 5.75
C VAL A 144 12.12 -1.81 4.73
N PRO A 145 11.97 -1.26 3.52
CA PRO A 145 11.28 -1.95 2.44
C PRO A 145 12.16 -3.04 1.83
N ILE A 146 11.54 -4.17 1.48
CA ILE A 146 12.17 -5.27 0.76
C ILE A 146 11.22 -5.75 -0.34
N GLU A 147 11.62 -5.54 -1.58
CA GLU A 147 10.99 -6.07 -2.79
C GLU A 147 11.77 -7.29 -3.25
N TYR A 148 11.40 -8.48 -2.78
CA TYR A 148 12.25 -9.67 -2.98
C TYR A 148 12.20 -10.20 -4.42
N GLU A 149 11.14 -9.88 -5.18
CA GLU A 149 10.99 -10.19 -6.59
C GLU A 149 10.45 -8.99 -7.38
N ASN A 150 10.92 -8.86 -8.61
CA ASN A 150 10.45 -7.85 -9.53
C ASN A 150 9.12 -8.25 -10.19
N ARG A 151 8.60 -7.36 -11.04
CA ARG A 151 7.32 -7.54 -11.72
C ARG A 151 7.23 -8.81 -12.59
N GLU A 152 8.36 -9.32 -13.07
CA GLU A 152 8.49 -10.52 -13.91
C GLU A 152 8.90 -11.77 -13.11
N HIS A 153 8.69 -11.76 -11.79
CA HIS A 153 9.04 -12.85 -10.86
C HIS A 153 10.53 -13.21 -10.86
N GLN A 154 11.41 -12.27 -11.22
CA GLN A 154 12.85 -12.46 -11.06
C GLN A 154 13.28 -11.96 -9.68
N PRO A 155 14.23 -12.64 -9.01
CA PRO A 155 14.78 -12.16 -7.75
C PRO A 155 15.30 -10.72 -7.87
N LEU A 156 14.99 -9.88 -6.88
CA LEU A 156 15.32 -8.46 -6.89
C LEU A 156 16.14 -8.07 -5.66
N GLU A 157 15.56 -8.11 -4.47
CA GLU A 157 16.27 -7.89 -3.20
C GLU A 157 16.36 -9.17 -2.36
N LYS A 158 17.44 -9.29 -1.57
CA LYS A 158 17.59 -10.40 -0.63
C LYS A 158 16.92 -10.06 0.69
N VAL A 159 15.98 -10.89 1.15
CA VAL A 159 15.42 -10.77 2.50
C VAL A 159 16.50 -11.14 3.54
N PRO A 160 16.83 -10.24 4.49
CA PRO A 160 17.76 -10.54 5.59
C PRO A 160 17.26 -11.72 6.45
N LEU A 161 18.17 -12.55 6.96
CA LEU A 161 17.82 -13.80 7.65
C LEU A 161 16.87 -13.60 8.83
N ASN A 162 17.12 -12.60 9.68
CA ASN A 162 16.25 -12.28 10.82
C ASN A 162 14.82 -11.88 10.42
N ILE A 163 14.64 -11.30 9.23
CA ILE A 163 13.31 -10.97 8.68
C ILE A 163 12.72 -12.19 7.99
N TYR A 164 13.53 -12.96 7.27
CA TYR A 164 13.12 -14.19 6.59
C TYR A 164 12.58 -15.24 7.57
N ASP A 165 13.22 -15.41 8.73
CA ASP A 165 12.76 -16.33 9.77
C ASP A 165 11.35 -15.94 10.28
N MET A 166 11.11 -14.64 10.51
CA MET A 166 9.78 -14.16 10.91
C MET A 166 8.75 -14.29 9.79
N TRP A 167 9.14 -13.95 8.56
CA TRP A 167 8.26 -14.04 7.38
C TRP A 167 7.83 -15.48 7.11
N THR A 168 8.72 -16.46 7.29
CA THR A 168 8.41 -17.88 7.11
C THR A 168 7.61 -18.45 8.27
N GLU A 169 7.99 -18.18 9.52
CA GLU A 169 7.33 -18.74 10.71
C GLU A 169 5.93 -18.15 10.93
N TYR A 170 5.78 -16.83 10.82
CA TYR A 170 4.54 -16.11 11.17
C TYR A 170 3.70 -15.74 9.93
N GLY A 171 4.36 -15.51 8.79
CA GLY A 171 3.70 -15.18 7.52
C GLY A 171 3.49 -16.37 6.59
N ASN A 172 4.06 -17.54 6.90
CA ASN A 172 4.09 -18.71 6.00
C ASN A 172 4.60 -18.35 4.58
N GLY A 173 5.54 -17.40 4.49
CA GLY A 173 6.06 -16.89 3.22
C GLY A 173 5.05 -16.06 2.40
N SER A 174 3.91 -15.68 2.96
CA SER A 174 2.87 -14.91 2.27
C SER A 174 3.24 -13.42 2.19
N ILE A 175 2.79 -12.73 1.15
CA ILE A 175 3.03 -11.30 0.95
C ILE A 175 1.72 -10.54 0.65
N PRO A 176 1.63 -9.25 1.02
CA PRO A 176 2.65 -8.49 1.76
C PRO A 176 2.78 -8.97 3.21
N PHE A 177 3.98 -8.86 3.78
CA PHE A 177 4.26 -9.13 5.19
C PHE A 177 4.86 -7.87 5.81
N ILE A 178 4.21 -7.34 6.83
CA ILE A 178 4.59 -6.08 7.46
C ILE A 178 4.94 -6.34 8.92
N ILE A 179 6.05 -5.76 9.37
CA ILE A 179 6.41 -5.70 10.80
C ILE A 179 6.40 -4.23 11.23
N ILE A 180 5.82 -3.93 12.38
CA ILE A 180 5.80 -2.61 13.02
C ILE A 180 6.34 -2.78 14.44
N GLY A 181 7.64 -2.59 14.63
CA GLY A 181 8.33 -2.90 15.89
C GLY A 181 8.27 -4.41 16.17
N TYR A 182 7.42 -4.82 17.11
CA TYR A 182 7.14 -6.23 17.41
C TYR A 182 5.76 -6.69 16.94
N TYR A 183 4.96 -5.83 16.30
CA TYR A 183 3.68 -6.24 15.70
C TYR A 183 3.89 -6.71 14.27
N TYR A 184 3.02 -7.58 13.77
CA TYR A 184 3.06 -7.99 12.37
C TYR A 184 1.69 -8.18 11.73
N GLU A 185 1.65 -8.02 10.41
CA GLU A 185 0.49 -8.26 9.55
C GLU A 185 0.88 -9.17 8.38
N VAL A 186 -0.05 -10.03 7.97
CA VAL A 186 0.08 -10.89 6.79
C VAL A 186 -1.08 -10.60 5.84
N GLY A 187 -0.76 -10.26 4.60
CA GLY A 187 -1.76 -9.89 3.60
C GLY A 187 -2.16 -8.43 3.70
N THR A 188 -3.29 -8.11 3.07
CA THR A 188 -3.88 -6.76 3.05
C THR A 188 -5.40 -6.89 3.16
N THR A 189 -6.04 -5.87 3.74
CA THR A 189 -7.50 -5.75 3.75
C THR A 189 -8.08 -5.03 2.53
N ILE A 190 -7.22 -4.47 1.68
CA ILE A 190 -7.62 -3.69 0.51
C ILE A 190 -7.86 -4.63 -0.66
N ASP A 191 -9.02 -4.54 -1.30
CA ASP A 191 -9.34 -5.32 -2.50
C ASP A 191 -8.57 -4.77 -3.72
N PRO A 192 -7.57 -5.50 -4.26
CA PRO A 192 -6.81 -5.03 -5.42
C PRO A 192 -7.69 -4.95 -6.68
N GLY A 193 -8.83 -5.65 -6.73
CA GLY A 193 -9.80 -5.57 -7.82
C GLY A 193 -10.38 -4.17 -8.02
N LEU A 194 -10.40 -3.34 -6.97
CA LEU A 194 -10.80 -1.93 -7.07
C LEU A 194 -9.79 -1.07 -7.87
N LEU A 195 -8.53 -1.51 -7.88
CA LEU A 195 -7.39 -0.81 -8.49
C LEU A 195 -6.96 -1.43 -9.83
N ALA A 196 -7.22 -2.72 -10.04
CA ALA A 196 -6.78 -3.50 -11.20
C ALA A 196 -7.11 -2.81 -12.54
N GLY A 197 -6.11 -2.69 -13.41
CA GLY A 197 -6.24 -2.06 -14.72
C GLY A 197 -6.57 -0.56 -14.70
N LYS A 198 -6.54 0.10 -13.55
CA LYS A 198 -6.68 1.56 -13.42
C LYS A 198 -5.31 2.24 -13.50
N ASN A 199 -5.28 3.55 -13.32
CA ASN A 199 -4.05 4.34 -13.24
C ASN A 199 -3.99 5.14 -11.94
N TRP A 200 -2.82 5.71 -11.62
CA TRP A 200 -2.62 6.50 -10.40
C TRP A 200 -3.60 7.65 -10.27
N SER A 201 -3.90 8.39 -11.34
CA SER A 201 -4.87 9.50 -11.30
C SER A 201 -6.26 9.05 -10.87
N TYR A 202 -6.71 7.87 -11.32
CA TYR A 202 -7.95 7.27 -10.84
C TYR A 202 -7.87 7.00 -9.33
N VAL A 203 -6.81 6.33 -8.85
CA VAL A 203 -6.68 6.00 -7.41
C VAL A 203 -6.66 7.28 -6.56
N ILE A 204 -5.88 8.28 -6.94
CA ILE A 204 -5.84 9.61 -6.28
C ILE A 204 -7.23 10.27 -6.27
N SER A 205 -8.00 10.19 -7.37
CA SER A 205 -9.36 10.75 -7.41
C SER A 205 -10.30 10.04 -6.42
N GLN A 206 -10.15 8.72 -6.27
CA GLN A 206 -10.98 7.94 -5.35
C GLN A 206 -10.58 8.19 -3.89
N LEU A 207 -9.28 8.35 -3.62
CA LEU A 207 -8.77 8.76 -2.31
C LEU A 207 -9.17 10.20 -1.90
N ASN A 208 -9.66 11.01 -2.84
CA ASN A 208 -10.28 12.31 -2.53
C ASN A 208 -11.81 12.26 -2.40
N ASN A 209 -12.42 11.08 -2.55
CA ASN A 209 -13.86 10.88 -2.44
C ASN A 209 -14.18 10.02 -1.20
N PRO A 210 -14.63 10.61 -0.07
CA PRO A 210 -14.94 9.89 1.16
C PRO A 210 -16.00 8.77 1.01
N ASN A 211 -16.79 8.81 -0.06
CA ASN A 211 -17.81 7.79 -0.32
C ASN A 211 -17.27 6.60 -1.12
N SER A 212 -16.08 6.71 -1.72
CA SER A 212 -15.51 5.61 -2.51
C SER A 212 -15.07 4.46 -1.61
N GLN A 213 -15.15 3.24 -2.13
CA GLN A 213 -14.67 2.06 -1.41
C GLN A 213 -13.15 2.11 -1.22
N ILE A 214 -12.41 2.58 -2.24
CA ILE A 214 -10.95 2.77 -2.20
C ILE A 214 -10.55 3.72 -1.06
N TYR A 215 -11.27 4.82 -0.86
CA TYR A 215 -11.05 5.72 0.28
C TYR A 215 -11.16 4.96 1.60
N LYS A 216 -12.26 4.23 1.80
CA LYS A 216 -12.53 3.54 3.06
C LYS A 216 -11.50 2.47 3.37
N GLU A 217 -11.18 1.61 2.40
CA GLU A 217 -10.25 0.50 2.61
C GLU A 217 -8.81 1.00 2.82
N ILE A 218 -8.32 1.87 1.94
CA ILE A 218 -6.94 2.37 2.04
C ILE A 218 -6.75 3.20 3.32
N TYR A 219 -7.70 4.07 3.69
CA TYR A 219 -7.56 4.83 4.93
C TYR A 219 -7.77 3.99 6.18
N ALA A 220 -8.65 2.98 6.17
CA ALA A 220 -8.78 2.06 7.31
C ALA A 220 -7.45 1.32 7.57
N GLN A 221 -6.81 0.82 6.50
CA GLN A 221 -5.51 0.16 6.56
C GLN A 221 -4.39 1.14 6.96
N ALA A 222 -4.34 2.33 6.36
CA ALA A 222 -3.34 3.34 6.72
C ALA A 222 -3.47 3.79 8.18
N ASN A 223 -4.70 3.89 8.69
CA ASN A 223 -4.98 4.23 10.07
C ASN A 223 -4.57 3.10 11.03
N LEU A 224 -4.79 1.83 10.66
CA LEU A 224 -4.31 0.68 11.43
C LEU A 224 -2.77 0.73 11.57
N ILE A 225 -2.05 0.88 10.45
CA ILE A 225 -0.58 1.00 10.45
C ILE A 225 -0.14 2.20 11.31
N THR A 226 -0.81 3.34 11.17
CA THR A 226 -0.50 4.56 11.94
C THR A 226 -0.71 4.37 13.44
N GLU A 227 -1.80 3.74 13.84
CA GLU A 227 -2.10 3.43 15.25
C GLU A 227 -0.99 2.55 15.85
N TYR A 228 -0.57 1.50 15.14
CA TYR A 228 0.47 0.61 15.63
C TYR A 228 1.86 1.26 15.65
N ILE A 229 2.17 2.16 14.71
CA ILE A 229 3.37 3.02 14.80
C ILE A 229 3.31 3.90 16.05
N CYS A 230 2.16 4.53 16.33
CA CYS A 230 1.98 5.35 17.51
C CYS A 230 2.16 4.56 18.82
N LYS A 231 1.67 3.32 18.87
CA LYS A 231 1.86 2.44 20.05
C LYS A 231 3.34 2.15 20.34
N ILE A 232 4.16 1.94 19.31
CA ILE A 232 5.58 1.59 19.50
C ILE A 232 6.50 2.80 19.69
N ASP A 233 6.12 3.98 19.18
CA ASP A 233 6.93 5.22 19.30
C ASP A 233 6.51 6.11 20.49
N GLY A 234 5.85 5.51 21.50
CA GLY A 234 5.39 6.22 22.70
C GLY A 234 4.43 7.36 22.39
N ASN A 235 3.59 7.18 21.37
CA ASN A 235 2.63 8.14 20.84
C ASN A 235 3.21 9.44 20.26
N ASN A 236 4.37 9.35 19.59
CA ASN A 236 4.95 10.47 18.86
C ASN A 236 4.83 10.31 17.34
N PRO A 237 4.66 11.43 16.58
CA PRO A 237 4.35 12.77 17.08
C PRO A 237 2.89 12.89 17.54
N VAL A 238 2.66 13.70 18.57
CA VAL A 238 1.32 13.98 19.11
C VAL A 238 0.34 14.48 18.03
N SER A 239 0.82 15.24 17.05
CA SER A 239 0.00 15.74 15.94
C SER A 239 -0.59 14.64 15.06
N VAL A 240 -0.02 13.43 15.08
CA VAL A 240 -0.54 12.25 14.39
C VAL A 240 -1.22 11.33 15.39
N CYS A 241 -0.56 11.01 16.50
CA CYS A 241 -0.97 9.95 17.40
C CYS A 241 -2.19 10.31 18.27
N SER A 242 -2.45 11.59 18.52
CA SER A 242 -3.65 12.02 19.26
C SER A 242 -4.97 11.63 18.59
N HIS A 243 -4.96 11.34 17.28
CA HIS A 243 -6.12 10.81 16.56
C HIS A 243 -6.47 9.36 16.92
N PHE A 244 -5.52 8.62 17.49
CA PHE A 244 -5.66 7.19 17.79
C PHE A 244 -5.52 6.89 19.29
N MET A 245 -5.42 7.94 20.11
CA MET A 245 -5.48 7.79 21.56
C MET A 245 -6.95 7.66 21.97
N ASP A 246 -7.30 6.53 22.58
CA ASP A 246 -8.53 6.44 23.35
C ASP A 246 -8.45 7.42 24.54
N SER A 247 -9.51 8.19 24.76
CA SER A 247 -9.71 9.02 25.96
C SER A 247 -9.70 8.25 27.30
N ASN A 248 -9.43 6.94 27.28
CA ASN A 248 -9.46 6.03 28.44
C ASN A 248 -8.16 5.23 28.67
N GLN A 249 -7.06 5.52 27.98
CA GLN A 249 -5.75 4.85 28.22
C GLN A 249 -4.87 5.62 29.24
N VAL A 250 -5.49 6.22 30.26
CA VAL A 250 -4.81 6.67 31.49
C VAL A 250 -5.01 5.59 32.55
N GLU A 251 -4.65 4.34 32.26
CA GLU A 251 -4.53 3.30 33.29
C GLU A 251 -3.81 2.09 32.68
N ASN A 252 -2.65 1.74 33.26
CA ASN A 252 -1.78 0.58 32.99
C ASN A 252 -0.47 0.85 32.22
N GLU A 253 0.32 1.80 32.72
CA GLU A 253 1.78 1.58 32.76
C GLU A 253 2.07 0.49 33.80
N ASN A 254 2.14 -0.76 33.37
CA ASN A 254 2.96 -1.81 33.97
C ASN A 254 2.89 -3.02 33.05
N VAL A 255 4.04 -3.68 32.84
CA VAL A 255 4.22 -4.98 32.14
C VAL A 255 4.69 -4.89 30.68
N PHE A 256 5.99 -4.67 30.45
CA PHE A 256 6.93 -5.70 29.93
C PHE A 256 8.31 -5.10 29.63
N MET A 257 9.35 -5.62 30.29
CA MET A 257 10.75 -5.47 29.87
C MET A 257 11.01 -6.47 28.73
N ILE A 258 11.22 -5.99 27.51
CA ILE A 258 11.75 -6.80 26.40
C ILE A 258 13.18 -6.32 26.13
N THR A 259 14.12 -7.26 26.09
CA THR A 259 15.54 -7.00 25.87
C THR A 259 15.82 -6.56 24.43
N ASP A 260 16.42 -5.39 24.26
CA ASP A 260 16.86 -4.86 22.98
C ASP A 260 18.00 -5.70 22.38
N SER A 261 17.79 -6.26 21.18
CA SER A 261 18.89 -6.69 20.31
C SER A 261 19.34 -5.50 19.46
N LYS A 262 20.51 -4.94 19.76
CA LYS A 262 21.15 -3.91 18.93
C LYS A 262 21.71 -4.53 17.64
N ILE A 263 21.44 -3.87 16.52
CA ILE A 263 22.25 -3.97 15.29
C ILE A 263 23.53 -3.17 15.50
#